data_AF-A0AAD9ZFE1-F1
#
_entry.id   AF-A0AAD9ZFE1-F1
#
_cell.length_a   1.000
_cell.length_b   1.000
_cell.length_c   1.000
_cell.angle_alpha   90.00
_cell.angle_beta   90.00
_cell.angle_gamma   90.00
#
_symmetry.space_group_name_H-M   'P 1'
#
loop_
_entity.id
_entity.type
_entity.pdbx_description
1 polymer ?
#
loop_
_entity_poly.entity_id
_entity_poly.type
_entity_poly.pdbx_seq_one_letter_code
_entity_poly.pdbx_strand_id
1 'polypeptide(L)'
;MLIECPCQDEWKTGLKTLQVDTLTKLRKAVSELEKEVNTPSNFLEFYSFAFRYHLTEERQKNVDMETSCELVNLILGSEYRSQVDLLIDYLKIQSDFKVVNLDQWVGFLRFFKEISFPDLENYDDTQAWPTILDNFVEWLKAKRR
;
A
#
# COMPACT_ATOMS: atom_id res chain seq x y z
N MET A 1 -0.72 -4.87 -16.38
CA MET A 1 -0.25 -3.56 -15.89
C MET A 1 0.40 -2.79 -17.02
N LEU A 2 -0.34 -1.87 -17.65
CA LEU A 2 0.26 -0.81 -18.46
C LEU A 2 0.56 0.32 -17.48
N ILE A 3 1.80 0.39 -16.98
CA ILE A 3 2.30 1.66 -16.47
C ILE A 3 2.40 2.52 -17.73
N GLU A 4 1.43 3.40 -17.95
CA GLU A 4 1.55 4.37 -19.02
C GLU A 4 2.84 5.15 -18.79
N CYS A 5 3.64 5.28 -19.86
CA CYS A 5 4.88 6.05 -19.82
C CYS A 5 4.54 7.44 -19.26
N PRO A 6 5.22 7.94 -18.21
CA PRO A 6 4.94 9.28 -17.68
C PRO A 6 4.94 10.26 -18.84
N CYS A 7 3.91 11.10 -18.92
CA CYS A 7 3.81 12.00 -20.06
C CYS A 7 5.09 12.83 -20.12
N GLN A 8 5.53 13.18 -21.34
CA GLN A 8 6.84 13.84 -21.53
C GLN A 8 7.02 15.07 -20.63
N ASP A 9 5.91 15.73 -20.27
CA ASP A 9 5.88 16.89 -19.40
C ASP A 9 6.01 16.54 -17.91
N GLU A 10 5.43 15.45 -17.42
CA GLU A 10 5.67 14.93 -16.06
C GLU A 10 7.15 14.59 -15.87
N TRP A 11 7.75 13.90 -16.84
CA TRP A 11 9.17 13.54 -16.77
C TRP A 11 10.07 14.78 -16.77
N LYS A 12 9.83 15.73 -17.68
CA LYS A 12 10.57 17.00 -17.73
C LYS A 12 10.40 17.80 -16.45
N THR A 13 9.17 17.87 -15.90
CA THR A 13 8.88 18.62 -14.68
C THR A 13 9.56 17.98 -13.48
N GLY A 14 9.43 16.66 -13.31
CA GLY A 14 10.08 15.92 -12.23
C GLY A 14 11.60 16.06 -12.26
N LEU A 15 12.24 15.86 -13.42
CA LEU A 15 13.69 16.02 -13.55
C LEU A 15 14.17 17.46 -13.30
N LYS A 16 13.41 18.47 -13.73
CA LYS A 16 13.71 19.87 -13.44
C LYS A 16 13.63 20.17 -11.94
N THR A 17 12.57 19.70 -11.27
CA THR A 17 12.39 19.86 -9.82
C THR A 17 13.49 19.17 -9.03
N LEU A 18 13.91 17.98 -9.46
CA LEU A 18 15.01 17.23 -8.85
C LEU A 18 16.41 17.74 -9.26
N GLN A 19 16.48 18.73 -10.18
CA GLN A 19 17.73 19.25 -10.75
C GLN A 19 18.64 18.16 -11.33
N VAL A 20 18.03 17.15 -11.95
CA VAL A 20 18.71 15.99 -12.53
C VAL A 20 18.82 16.17 -14.05
N ASP A 21 20.06 16.22 -14.54
CA ASP A 21 20.40 16.35 -15.97
C ASP A 21 21.25 15.16 -16.48
N THR A 22 21.60 14.21 -15.61
CA THR A 22 22.44 13.04 -15.92
C THR A 22 21.93 11.80 -15.22
N LEU A 23 22.22 10.62 -15.79
CA LEU A 23 21.82 9.33 -15.21
C LEU A 23 22.43 9.10 -13.80
N THR A 24 23.64 9.60 -13.56
CA THR A 24 24.29 9.51 -12.24
C THR A 24 23.55 10.35 -11.20
N LYS A 25 23.16 11.59 -11.55
CA LYS A 25 22.32 12.42 -10.66
C LYS A 25 20.96 11.78 -10.43
N LEU A 26 20.37 11.14 -11.44
CA LEU A 26 19.10 10.44 -11.30
C LEU A 26 19.20 9.30 -10.27
N ARG A 27 20.23 8.45 -10.38
CA ARG A 27 20.45 7.36 -9.41
C ARG A 27 20.61 7.89 -7.99
N LYS A 28 21.37 8.98 -7.81
CA LYS A 28 21.54 9.62 -6.50
C LYS A 28 20.22 10.17 -5.96
N ALA A 29 19.46 10.87 -6.79
CA ALA A 29 18.16 11.43 -6.44
C ALA A 29 17.17 10.33 -6.03
N VAL A 30 17.13 9.20 -6.76
CA VAL A 30 16.28 8.05 -6.40
C VAL A 30 16.65 7.52 -5.01
N SER A 31 17.94 7.35 -4.70
CA SER A 31 18.37 6.92 -3.36
C SER A 31 18.08 7.93 -2.25
N GLU A 32 18.03 9.22 -2.57
CA GLU A 32 17.64 10.28 -1.61
C GLU A 32 16.12 10.29 -1.39
N LEU A 33 15.34 10.17 -2.46
CA LEU A 33 13.88 10.06 -2.41
C LEU A 33 13.43 8.82 -1.62
N GLU A 34 14.11 7.68 -1.79
CA GLU A 34 13.83 6.47 -1.02
C GLU A 34 13.98 6.74 0.50
N LYS A 35 15.03 7.47 0.90
CA LYS A 35 15.22 7.84 2.31
C LYS A 35 14.16 8.81 2.82
N GLU A 36 13.75 9.76 1.97
CA GLU A 36 12.72 10.75 2.30
C GLU A 36 11.34 10.10 2.48
N VAL A 37 10.97 9.21 1.55
CA VAL A 37 9.70 8.47 1.57
C VAL A 37 9.61 7.55 2.78
N ASN A 38 10.72 6.96 3.22
CA ASN A 38 10.74 6.07 4.38
C ASN A 38 10.56 6.78 5.74
N THR A 39 10.37 8.10 5.76
CA THR A 39 9.95 8.80 6.98
C THR A 39 8.46 8.55 7.28
N PRO A 40 8.03 8.40 8.55
CA PRO A 40 6.66 7.99 8.86
C PRO A 40 5.55 8.86 8.25
N SER A 41 5.75 10.19 8.20
CA SER A 41 4.80 11.15 7.62
C SER A 41 4.72 11.03 6.11
N ASN A 42 5.87 10.95 5.44
CA ASN A 42 5.93 10.94 3.98
C ASN A 42 5.54 9.57 3.42
N PHE A 43 5.78 8.51 4.18
CA PHE A 43 5.41 7.15 3.77
C PHE A 43 3.90 7.01 3.61
N LEU A 44 3.11 7.58 4.52
CA LEU A 44 1.64 7.52 4.42
C LEU A 44 1.14 8.26 3.16
N GLU A 45 1.74 9.41 2.86
CA GLU A 45 1.40 10.18 1.67
C GLU A 45 1.79 9.43 0.40
N PHE A 46 3.00 8.88 0.34
CA PHE A 46 3.46 8.03 -0.75
C PHE A 46 2.57 6.80 -0.94
N TYR A 47 2.24 6.10 0.15
CA TYR A 47 1.39 4.92 0.12
C TYR A 47 -0.01 5.26 -0.38
N SER A 48 -0.58 6.40 0.04
CA SER A 48 -1.86 6.90 -0.47
C SER A 48 -1.78 7.30 -1.96
N PHE A 49 -0.66 7.90 -2.38
CA PHE A 49 -0.41 8.24 -3.76
C PHE A 49 -0.34 7.00 -4.66
N ALA A 50 0.36 5.94 -4.24
CA ALA A 50 0.47 4.71 -5.02
C ALA A 50 -0.90 4.09 -5.34
N PHE A 51 -1.85 4.15 -4.41
CA PHE A 51 -3.24 3.75 -4.64
C PHE A 51 -3.93 4.66 -5.66
N ARG A 52 -3.82 5.99 -5.49
CA ARG A 52 -4.44 6.97 -6.41
C ARG A 52 -3.88 6.88 -7.83
N TYR A 53 -2.59 6.57 -7.96
CA TYR A 53 -1.93 6.38 -9.25
C TYR A 53 -2.55 5.23 -10.06
N HIS A 54 -3.17 4.24 -9.40
CA HIS A 54 -3.88 3.14 -10.06
C HIS A 54 -5.33 3.44 -10.40
N LEU A 55 -5.86 4.61 -10.03
CA LEU A 55 -7.19 5.04 -10.43
C LEU A 55 -7.11 5.63 -11.84
N THR A 56 -7.44 4.82 -12.85
CA THR A 56 -7.30 5.22 -14.26
C THR A 56 -8.46 6.07 -14.77
N GLU A 57 -9.61 6.06 -14.09
CA GLU A 57 -10.78 6.86 -14.47
C GLU A 57 -11.10 7.93 -13.41
N GLU A 58 -11.51 9.13 -13.84
CA GLU A 58 -11.80 10.27 -12.95
C GLU A 58 -12.86 9.98 -11.87
N ARG A 59 -13.75 9.00 -12.10
CA ARG A 59 -14.82 8.63 -11.17
C ARG A 59 -14.50 7.37 -10.35
N GLN A 60 -13.42 6.68 -10.67
CA GLN A 60 -13.01 5.47 -9.97
C GLN A 60 -12.49 5.84 -8.59
N LYS A 61 -13.04 5.21 -7.56
CA LYS A 61 -12.65 5.43 -6.15
C LYS A 61 -12.08 4.17 -5.51
N ASN A 62 -12.06 3.07 -6.25
CA ASN A 62 -11.68 1.76 -5.75
C ASN A 62 -10.75 1.07 -6.75
N VAL A 63 -9.82 0.30 -6.23
CA VAL A 63 -8.93 -0.59 -7.00
C VAL A 63 -9.45 -2.02 -6.84
N ASP A 64 -9.36 -2.85 -7.87
CA ASP A 64 -9.77 -4.25 -7.76
C ASP A 64 -8.87 -5.01 -6.76
N MET A 65 -9.39 -6.14 -6.26
CA MET A 65 -8.71 -6.90 -5.22
C MET A 65 -7.35 -7.46 -5.66
N GLU A 66 -7.23 -7.88 -6.93
CA GLU A 66 -6.01 -8.48 -7.48
C GLU A 66 -4.89 -7.43 -7.54
N THR A 67 -5.15 -6.28 -8.17
CA THR A 67 -4.23 -5.14 -8.21
C THR A 67 -3.87 -4.66 -6.81
N SER A 68 -4.84 -4.62 -5.89
CA SER A 68 -4.58 -4.24 -4.49
C SER A 68 -3.59 -5.19 -3.81
N CYS A 69 -3.72 -6.51 -4.01
CA CYS A 69 -2.79 -7.50 -3.48
C CYS A 69 -1.36 -7.30 -4.03
N GLU A 70 -1.24 -7.06 -5.34
CA GLU A 70 0.06 -6.80 -5.97
C GLU A 70 0.73 -5.54 -5.40
N LEU A 71 -0.04 -4.46 -5.19
CA LEU A 71 0.48 -3.21 -4.64
C LEU A 71 0.89 -3.32 -3.18
N VAL A 72 0.07 -3.98 -2.35
CA VAL A 72 0.44 -4.25 -0.95
C VAL A 72 1.75 -5.04 -0.92
N ASN A 73 1.86 -6.08 -1.75
CA ASN A 73 3.08 -6.89 -1.84
C ASN A 73 4.30 -6.07 -2.27
N LEU A 74 4.14 -5.21 -3.27
CA LEU A 74 5.21 -4.39 -3.83
C LEU A 74 5.74 -3.37 -2.82
N ILE A 75 4.84 -2.70 -2.09
CA ILE A 75 5.20 -1.56 -1.23
C ILE A 75 5.55 -2.01 0.19
N LEU A 76 4.80 -2.97 0.74
CA LEU A 76 4.92 -3.37 2.15
C LEU A 76 5.60 -4.73 2.33
N GLY A 77 5.79 -5.50 1.26
CA GLY A 77 6.28 -6.87 1.34
C GLY A 77 7.74 -7.01 1.80
N SER A 78 8.56 -5.96 1.69
CA SER A 78 9.94 -5.97 2.19
C SER A 78 10.01 -5.79 3.71
N GLU A 79 9.16 -4.94 4.28
CA GLU A 79 9.15 -4.61 5.72
C GLU A 79 8.24 -5.54 6.52
N TYR A 80 7.08 -5.91 5.97
CA TYR A 80 6.00 -6.62 6.66
C TYR A 80 5.72 -7.99 6.04
N ARG A 81 6.75 -8.67 5.51
CA ARG A 81 6.62 -9.89 4.68
C ARG A 81 5.59 -10.90 5.20
N SER A 82 5.72 -11.32 6.46
CA SER A 82 4.85 -12.32 7.08
C SER A 82 3.40 -11.84 7.23
N GLN A 83 3.18 -10.58 7.57
CA GLN A 83 1.82 -10.01 7.68
C GLN A 83 1.18 -9.87 6.31
N VAL A 84 1.96 -9.40 5.32
CA VAL A 84 1.51 -9.22 3.94
C VAL A 84 1.11 -10.54 3.30
N ASP A 85 1.91 -11.60 3.48
CA ASP A 85 1.58 -12.93 2.94
C ASP A 85 0.24 -13.43 3.46
N LEU A 86 0.00 -13.30 4.76
CA LEU A 86 -1.25 -13.71 5.39
C LEU A 86 -2.43 -12.84 4.97
N LEU A 87 -2.23 -11.52 4.85
CA LEU A 87 -3.27 -10.63 4.35
C LEU A 87 -3.64 -11.01 2.92
N ILE A 88 -2.67 -11.22 2.03
CA ILE A 88 -2.92 -11.61 0.64
C ILE A 88 -3.61 -12.96 0.56
N ASP A 89 -3.19 -13.95 1.35
CA ASP A 89 -3.88 -15.24 1.44
C ASP A 89 -5.35 -15.06 1.78
N TYR A 90 -5.66 -14.24 2.79
CA TYR A 90 -7.03 -13.91 3.18
C TYR A 90 -7.79 -13.17 2.07
N LEU A 91 -7.20 -12.12 1.48
CA LEU A 91 -7.83 -11.30 0.44
C LEU A 91 -8.20 -12.13 -0.80
N LYS A 92 -7.44 -13.19 -1.10
CA LYS A 92 -7.69 -14.12 -2.22
C LYS A 92 -8.83 -15.10 -1.98
N ILE A 93 -9.14 -15.45 -0.72
CA ILE A 93 -10.17 -16.44 -0.40
C ILE A 93 -11.49 -15.82 0.02
N GLN A 94 -11.47 -14.60 0.58
CA GLN A 94 -12.69 -13.89 0.97
C GLN A 94 -13.48 -13.48 -0.29
N SER A 95 -14.81 -13.45 -0.18
CA SER A 95 -15.70 -13.09 -1.30
C SER A 95 -16.55 -11.85 -1.06
N ASP A 96 -16.46 -11.27 0.14
CA ASP A 96 -17.31 -10.16 0.59
C ASP A 96 -16.89 -8.84 -0.06
N PHE A 97 -15.59 -8.70 -0.35
CA PHE A 97 -14.98 -7.52 -0.95
C PHE A 97 -14.38 -7.86 -2.32
N LYS A 98 -14.86 -7.17 -3.36
CA LYS A 98 -14.32 -7.30 -4.73
C LYS A 98 -13.34 -6.18 -5.08
N VAL A 99 -13.38 -5.09 -4.33
CA VAL A 99 -12.60 -3.88 -4.54
C VAL A 99 -12.13 -3.33 -3.20
N VAL A 100 -11.05 -2.58 -3.22
CA VAL A 100 -10.47 -1.87 -2.08
C VAL A 100 -10.61 -0.38 -2.32
N ASN A 101 -11.09 0.35 -1.32
CA ASN A 101 -11.13 1.82 -1.34
C ASN A 101 -9.93 2.42 -0.58
N LEU A 102 -9.76 3.75 -0.64
CA LEU A 102 -8.62 4.41 0.00
C LEU A 102 -8.59 4.25 1.53
N ASP A 103 -9.75 4.19 2.19
CA ASP A 103 -9.85 4.02 3.63
C ASP A 103 -9.35 2.64 4.07
N GLN A 104 -9.80 1.59 3.40
CA GLN A 104 -9.32 0.21 3.59
C GLN A 104 -7.82 0.10 3.31
N TRP A 105 -7.37 0.71 2.20
CA TRP A 105 -5.96 0.73 1.81
C TRP A 105 -5.08 1.31 2.92
N VAL A 106 -5.38 2.52 3.38
CA VAL A 106 -4.67 3.19 4.48
C VAL A 106 -4.80 2.40 5.79
N GLY A 107 -5.97 1.79 6.01
CA GLY A 107 -6.22 0.88 7.12
C GLY A 107 -5.22 -0.28 7.19
N PHE A 108 -4.85 -0.89 6.04
CA PHE A 108 -3.85 -1.97 6.02
C PHE A 108 -2.50 -1.50 6.56
N LEU A 109 -2.03 -0.32 6.14
CA LEU A 109 -0.78 0.25 6.64
C LEU A 109 -0.87 0.57 8.13
N ARG A 110 -2.00 1.15 8.58
CA ARG A 110 -2.23 1.42 10.00
C ARG A 110 -2.19 0.14 10.81
N PHE A 111 -2.84 -0.91 10.32
CA PHE A 111 -2.88 -2.22 10.96
C PHE A 111 -1.48 -2.82 11.13
N PHE A 112 -0.64 -2.81 10.09
CA PHE A 112 0.73 -3.34 10.20
C PHE A 112 1.65 -2.53 11.12
N LYS A 113 1.37 -1.24 11.31
CA LYS A 113 2.14 -0.38 12.22
C LYS A 113 1.69 -0.49 13.66
N GLU A 114 0.39 -0.60 13.91
CA GLU A 114 -0.19 -0.48 15.24
C GLU A 114 -0.45 -1.84 15.90
N ILE A 115 -0.75 -2.89 15.13
CA ILE A 115 -1.14 -4.19 15.69
C ILE A 115 0.06 -5.10 15.86
N SER A 116 0.16 -5.72 17.04
CA SER A 116 1.22 -6.67 17.36
C SER A 116 1.03 -7.95 16.56
N PHE A 117 2.11 -8.40 15.93
CA PHE A 117 2.11 -9.62 15.14
C PHE A 117 3.19 -10.57 15.66
N PRO A 118 2.91 -11.87 15.82
CA PRO A 118 1.71 -12.58 15.39
C PRO A 118 0.53 -12.50 16.35
N ASP A 119 0.68 -12.20 17.64
CA ASP A 119 -0.35 -12.56 18.62
C ASP A 119 -1.66 -11.74 18.57
N LEU A 120 -1.64 -10.55 17.95
CA LEU A 120 -2.80 -9.64 17.82
C LEU A 120 -3.40 -9.24 19.18
N GLU A 121 -2.62 -9.28 20.26
CA GLU A 121 -3.11 -9.05 21.64
C GLU A 121 -3.67 -7.64 21.85
N ASN A 122 -3.14 -6.67 21.11
CA ASN A 122 -3.58 -5.28 21.20
C ASN A 122 -4.64 -4.90 20.15
N TYR A 123 -5.16 -5.88 19.40
CA TYR A 123 -6.27 -5.64 18.50
C TYR A 123 -7.59 -5.54 19.27
N ASP A 124 -8.36 -4.49 18.96
CA ASP A 124 -9.64 -4.14 19.57
C ASP A 124 -10.64 -3.84 18.46
N ASP A 125 -11.69 -4.67 18.38
CA ASP A 125 -12.76 -4.62 17.38
C ASP A 125 -13.74 -3.46 17.62
N THR A 126 -13.62 -2.75 18.75
CA THR A 126 -14.41 -1.55 19.02
C THR A 126 -13.79 -0.28 18.40
N GLN A 127 -12.54 -0.36 17.95
CA GLN A 127 -11.89 0.73 17.22
C GLN A 127 -12.44 0.82 15.79
N ALA A 128 -12.27 1.99 15.16
CA ALA A 128 -12.71 2.23 13.78
C ALA A 128 -11.77 1.58 12.76
N TRP A 129 -11.70 0.25 12.76
CA TRP A 129 -11.05 -0.54 11.71
C TRP A 129 -12.02 -0.75 10.54
N PRO A 130 -11.51 -0.78 9.30
CA PRO A 130 -12.28 -1.26 8.17
C PRO A 130 -12.73 -2.71 8.40
N THR A 131 -13.99 -3.03 8.11
CA THR A 131 -14.57 -4.38 8.31
C THR A 131 -13.74 -5.51 7.66
N ILE A 132 -13.07 -5.23 6.54
CA ILE A 132 -12.19 -6.20 5.90
C ILE A 132 -11.02 -6.66 6.79
N LEU A 133 -10.54 -5.78 7.68
CA LEU A 133 -9.50 -6.08 8.66
C LEU A 133 -10.06 -6.82 9.87
N ASP A 134 -11.28 -6.53 10.29
CA ASP A 134 -11.95 -7.28 11.36
C ASP A 134 -12.12 -8.74 10.94
N ASN A 135 -12.68 -8.97 9.75
CA ASN A 135 -12.81 -10.29 9.15
C ASN A 135 -11.45 -10.99 8.97
N PHE A 136 -10.38 -10.24 8.65
CA PHE A 136 -9.02 -10.79 8.55
C PHE A 136 -8.51 -11.30 9.90
N VAL A 137 -8.73 -10.55 10.98
CA VAL A 137 -8.35 -10.96 12.34
C VAL A 137 -9.11 -12.20 12.78
N GLU A 138 -10.42 -12.26 12.51
CA GLU A 138 -11.22 -13.46 12.77
C GLU A 138 -10.68 -14.68 12.02
N TRP A 139 -10.38 -14.53 10.72
CA TRP A 139 -9.79 -15.57 9.91
C TRP A 139 -8.43 -16.05 10.46
N LEU A 140 -7.55 -15.13 10.86
CA LEU A 140 -6.26 -15.46 11.47
C LEU A 140 -6.43 -16.25 12.78
N LYS A 141 -7.36 -15.84 13.64
CA LYS A 141 -7.66 -16.53 14.90
C LYS A 141 -8.21 -17.93 14.64
N ALA A 142 -9.04 -18.11 13.61
CA ALA A 142 -9.58 -19.41 13.23
C ALA A 142 -8.50 -20.36 12.69
N LYS A 143 -7.54 -19.86 11.89
CA LYS A 143 -6.43 -20.65 11.33
C LYS A 143 -5.43 -21.16 12.39
N ARG A 144 -5.44 -20.57 13.59
CA ARG A 144 -4.59 -20.96 14.73
C ARG A 144 -5.23 -21.96 15.68
N ARG A 145 -6.53 -22.23 15.54
CA ARG A 145 -7.25 -23.25 16.29
C ARG A 145 -7.10 -24.61 15.61
#